data_AF-A0A661SBC9-F1
#
_entry.id   AF-A0A661SBC9-F1
#
_cell.length_a   1.000
_cell.length_b   1.000
_cell.length_c   1.000
_cell.angle_alpha   90.00
_cell.angle_beta   90.00
_cell.angle_gamma   90.00
#
_symmetry.space_group_name_H-M   'P 1'
#
loop_
_entity.id
_entity.type
_entity.pdbx_description
1 polymer ?
#
loop_
_entity_poly.entity_id
_entity_poly.type
_entity_poly.pdbx_seq_one_letter_code
_entity_poly.pdbx_strand_id
1 'polypeptide(L)'
;MRDSIKEAVAETIQDMMDSGLSSSFTKKELDSLGVKVPDIRLAQDQVKAIRKRMNLSQTVFAKMLNVSLSSVRQWEQGKRKPTGSTIVLLELLEKKPYILRHRINK
;
A
#
# COMPACT_ATOMS: atom_id res chain seq x y z
N MET A 1 -16.58 30.14 6.05
CA MET A 1 -15.55 30.94 5.36
C MET A 1 -14.14 30.47 5.68
N ARG A 2 -13.77 30.18 6.93
CA ARG A 2 -12.45 29.57 7.25
C ARG A 2 -12.32 28.11 6.79
N ASP A 3 -13.38 27.32 6.93
CA ASP A 3 -13.34 25.89 6.58
C ASP A 3 -13.28 25.67 5.06
N SER A 4 -14.00 26.48 4.28
CA SER A 4 -13.94 26.46 2.81
C SER A 4 -12.54 26.84 2.26
N ILE A 5 -11.81 27.74 2.94
CA ILE A 5 -10.43 28.07 2.55
C ILE A 5 -9.50 26.89 2.87
N LYS A 6 -9.70 26.21 4.01
CA LYS A 6 -8.90 25.03 4.35
C LYS A 6 -9.10 23.89 3.35
N GLU A 7 -10.34 23.61 2.96
CA GLU A 7 -10.65 22.58 1.98
C GLU A 7 -10.00 22.87 0.62
N ALA A 8 -10.11 24.10 0.12
CA ALA A 8 -9.48 24.49 -1.15
C ALA A 8 -7.95 24.37 -1.12
N VAL A 9 -7.32 24.73 0.01
CA VAL A 9 -5.87 24.58 0.20
C VAL A 9 -5.47 23.10 0.30
N ALA A 10 -6.28 22.26 0.97
CA ALA A 10 -6.05 20.82 1.07
C ALA A 10 -6.08 20.15 -0.30
N GLU A 11 -7.08 20.48 -1.11
CA GLU A 11 -7.25 19.99 -2.49
C GLU A 11 -6.05 20.38 -3.37
N THR A 12 -5.63 21.64 -3.31
CA THR A 12 -4.46 22.12 -4.07
C THR A 12 -3.18 21.37 -3.68
N ILE A 13 -2.98 21.11 -2.39
CA ILE A 13 -1.80 20.36 -1.92
C ILE A 13 -1.85 18.90 -2.37
N GLN A 14 -3.04 18.29 -2.35
CA GLN A 14 -3.23 16.94 -2.87
C GLN A 14 -2.89 16.87 -4.37
N ASP A 15 -3.35 17.84 -5.16
CA ASP A 15 -3.04 17.93 -6.60
C ASP A 15 -1.54 18.10 -6.86
N MET A 16 -0.85 18.91 -6.06
CA MET A 16 0.62 19.07 -6.15
C MET A 16 1.37 17.78 -5.81
N MET A 17 0.91 17.04 -4.79
CA MET A 17 1.49 15.75 -4.42
C MET A 17 1.30 14.72 -5.54
N ASP A 18 0.11 14.69 -6.14
CA ASP A 18 -0.22 13.79 -7.24
C ASP A 18 0.54 14.15 -8.53
N SER A 19 0.89 15.43 -8.73
CA SER A 19 1.70 15.91 -9.86
C SER A 19 3.21 15.69 -9.68
N GLY A 20 3.65 15.13 -8.54
CA GLY A 20 5.07 14.88 -8.26
C GLY A 20 5.86 16.11 -7.81
N LEU A 21 5.19 17.22 -7.46
CA LEU A 21 5.83 18.36 -6.80
C LEU A 21 6.02 18.01 -5.32
N SER A 22 7.20 17.49 -4.97
CA SER A 22 7.49 17.07 -3.61
C SER A 22 7.86 18.26 -2.72
N SER A 23 6.97 18.63 -1.78
CA SER A 23 7.35 19.36 -0.58
C SER A 23 7.42 18.40 0.61
N SER A 24 8.39 18.61 1.51
CA SER A 24 8.42 17.92 2.79
C SER A 24 7.24 18.38 3.64
N PHE A 25 6.54 17.43 4.27
CA PHE A 25 5.49 17.72 5.25
C PHE A 25 5.71 16.91 6.52
N THR A 26 5.55 17.57 7.67
CA THR A 26 5.44 16.95 8.98
C THR A 26 4.01 16.47 9.21
N LYS A 27 3.83 15.52 10.12
CA LYS A 27 2.49 15.07 10.54
C LYS A 27 1.58 16.23 10.97
N LYS A 28 2.14 17.19 11.73
CA LYS A 28 1.40 18.36 12.21
C LYS A 28 0.93 19.25 11.06
N GLU A 29 1.73 19.40 10.01
CA GLU A 29 1.35 20.15 8.82
C GLU A 29 0.24 19.43 8.05
N LEU A 30 0.35 18.13 7.82
CA LEU A 30 -0.73 17.34 7.19
C LEU A 30 -2.05 17.46 7.95
N ASP A 31 -2.02 17.30 9.28
CA ASP A 31 -3.20 17.42 10.14
C ASP A 31 -3.82 18.83 10.07
N SER A 32 -2.99 19.88 10.01
CA SER A 32 -3.44 21.27 9.94
C SER A 32 -4.06 21.63 8.59
N LEU A 33 -3.58 20.99 7.53
CA LEU A 33 -4.08 21.11 6.17
C LEU A 33 -5.31 20.23 5.92
N GLY A 34 -5.70 19.36 6.86
CA GLY A 34 -6.84 18.47 6.69
C GLY A 34 -6.59 17.31 5.72
N VAL A 35 -5.33 17.06 5.34
CA VAL A 35 -4.94 15.96 4.45
C VAL A 35 -5.02 14.65 5.23
N LYS A 36 -5.91 13.75 4.80
CA LYS A 36 -6.09 12.42 5.42
C LYS A 36 -5.36 11.36 4.60
N VAL A 37 -4.41 10.67 5.24
CA VAL A 37 -3.84 9.45 4.67
C VAL A 37 -4.86 8.32 4.84
N PRO A 38 -5.35 7.69 3.75
CA PRO A 38 -6.38 6.67 3.86
C PRO A 38 -5.85 5.39 4.52
N ASP A 39 -6.69 4.78 5.35
CA ASP A 39 -6.42 3.45 5.90
C ASP A 39 -6.48 2.39 4.80
N ILE A 40 -5.46 1.55 4.75
CA ILE A 40 -5.42 0.45 3.78
C ILE A 40 -6.10 -0.78 4.41
N ARG A 41 -7.17 -1.24 3.77
CA ARG A 41 -7.91 -2.43 4.18
C ARG A 41 -7.76 -3.53 3.14
N LEU A 42 -7.11 -4.62 3.53
CA LEU A 42 -7.03 -5.85 2.73
C LEU A 42 -8.11 -6.83 3.19
N ALA A 43 -8.96 -7.26 2.26
CA ALA A 43 -9.88 -8.38 2.43
C ALA A 43 -9.10 -9.71 2.54
N GLN A 44 -9.74 -10.71 3.15
CA GLN A 44 -9.14 -12.02 3.41
C GLN A 44 -8.59 -12.70 2.14
N ASP A 45 -9.32 -12.59 1.02
CA ASP A 45 -8.95 -13.25 -0.23
C ASP A 45 -8.02 -12.42 -1.12
N GLN A 46 -7.77 -11.15 -0.79
CA GLN A 46 -6.98 -10.25 -1.64
C GLN A 46 -5.52 -10.72 -1.77
N VAL A 47 -4.90 -11.22 -0.69
CA VAL A 47 -3.50 -11.70 -0.74
C VAL A 47 -3.35 -12.84 -1.76
N LYS A 48 -4.32 -13.77 -1.76
CA LYS A 48 -4.34 -14.90 -2.70
C LYS A 48 -4.58 -14.42 -4.13
N ALA A 49 -5.45 -13.44 -4.33
CA ALA A 49 -5.74 -12.85 -5.63
C ALA A 49 -4.50 -12.14 -6.21
N ILE A 50 -3.81 -11.32 -5.40
CA ILE A 50 -2.57 -10.63 -5.78
C ILE A 50 -1.53 -11.65 -6.23
N ARG A 51 -1.27 -12.69 -5.42
CA ARG A 51 -0.30 -13.74 -5.74
C ARG A 51 -0.65 -14.46 -7.05
N LYS A 52 -1.92 -14.86 -7.21
CA LYS A 52 -2.37 -15.57 -8.41
C LYS A 52 -2.23 -14.72 -9.67
N ARG A 53 -2.52 -13.42 -9.59
CA ARG A 53 -2.37 -12.48 -10.70
C ARG A 53 -0.91 -12.30 -11.13
N MET A 54 0.02 -12.52 -10.20
CA MET A 54 1.46 -12.55 -10.48
C MET A 54 1.97 -13.91 -10.99
N ASN A 55 1.09 -14.91 -11.09
CA ASN A 55 1.39 -16.30 -11.47
C ASN A 55 2.48 -16.95 -10.61
N LEU A 56 2.44 -16.72 -9.28
CA LEU A 56 3.45 -17.22 -8.35
C LEU A 56 2.89 -18.32 -7.43
N SER A 57 3.73 -19.30 -7.11
CA SER A 57 3.47 -20.23 -6.01
C SER A 57 3.56 -19.50 -4.66
N GLN A 58 2.95 -20.05 -3.61
CA GLN A 58 3.04 -19.47 -2.26
C GLN A 58 4.50 -19.31 -1.80
N THR A 59 5.36 -20.29 -2.11
CA THR A 59 6.78 -20.27 -1.76
C THR A 59 7.54 -19.16 -2.48
N VAL A 60 7.31 -18.99 -3.79
CA VAL A 60 7.98 -17.93 -4.56
C VAL A 60 7.48 -16.55 -4.11
N PHE A 61 6.19 -16.41 -3.84
CA PHE A 61 5.61 -15.18 -3.32
C PHE A 61 6.17 -14.82 -1.93
N ALA A 62 6.31 -15.79 -1.04
CA ALA A 62 6.92 -15.60 0.28
C ALA A 62 8.38 -15.11 0.17
N LYS A 63 9.18 -15.74 -0.70
CA LYS A 63 10.56 -15.31 -0.98
C LYS A 63 10.62 -13.91 -1.58
N MET A 64 9.72 -13.58 -2.51
CA MET A 64 9.64 -12.25 -3.11
C MET A 64 9.30 -11.17 -2.07
N LEU A 65 8.40 -11.46 -1.12
CA LEU A 65 8.00 -10.52 -0.07
C LEU A 65 8.97 -10.48 1.12
N ASN A 66 9.99 -11.35 1.15
CA ASN A 66 10.87 -11.55 2.30
C ASN A 66 10.12 -11.95 3.59
N VAL A 67 9.20 -12.90 3.48
CA VAL A 67 8.40 -13.39 4.62
C VAL A 67 8.37 -14.91 4.64
N SER A 68 7.95 -15.47 5.77
CA SER A 68 7.81 -16.93 5.86
C SER A 68 6.66 -17.45 4.99
N LEU A 69 6.81 -18.67 4.46
CA LEU A 69 5.70 -19.37 3.79
C LEU A 69 4.48 -19.51 4.72
N SER A 70 4.73 -19.69 6.02
CA SER A 70 3.67 -19.76 7.04
C SER A 70 2.85 -18.47 7.10
N SER A 71 3.50 -17.30 7.00
CA SER A 71 2.84 -15.99 6.96
C SER A 71 1.89 -15.89 5.76
N VAL A 72 2.37 -16.22 4.54
CA VAL A 72 1.53 -16.21 3.33
C VAL A 72 0.34 -17.14 3.48
N ARG A 73 0.54 -18.36 3.99
CA ARG A 73 -0.55 -19.31 4.22
C ARG A 73 -1.58 -18.79 5.22
N GLN A 74 -1.13 -18.23 6.34
CA GLN A 74 -2.03 -17.69 7.36
C GLN A 74 -2.82 -16.48 6.85
N TRP A 75 -2.21 -15.65 6.00
CA TRP A 75 -2.90 -14.54 5.33
C TRP A 75 -3.94 -15.02 4.35
N GLU A 76 -3.59 -15.93 3.43
CA GLU A 76 -4.53 -16.48 2.44
C GLU A 76 -5.65 -17.32 3.05
N GLN A 77 -5.46 -17.83 4.28
CA GLN A 77 -6.50 -18.53 5.05
C GLN A 77 -7.31 -17.59 5.95
N GLY A 78 -6.92 -16.32 6.07
CA GLY A 78 -7.52 -15.35 7.01
C GLY A 78 -7.26 -15.60 8.49
N LYS A 79 -6.35 -16.52 8.83
CA LYS A 79 -5.97 -16.80 10.22
C LYS A 79 -5.22 -15.63 10.85
N ARG A 80 -4.48 -14.87 10.05
CA ARG A 80 -3.82 -13.62 10.45
C ARG A 80 -3.95 -12.60 9.33
N LYS A 81 -3.93 -11.32 9.68
CA LYS A 81 -3.83 -10.23 8.71
C LYS A 81 -2.37 -9.81 8.53
N PRO A 82 -1.95 -9.41 7.32
CA PRO A 82 -0.70 -8.68 7.14
C PRO A 82 -0.72 -7.40 7.99
N THR A 83 0.43 -6.96 8.48
CA THR A 83 0.55 -5.76 9.32
C THR A 83 1.68 -4.85 8.85
N GLY A 84 1.64 -3.60 9.29
CA GLY A 84 2.66 -2.60 9.00
C GLY A 84 2.85 -2.35 7.50
N SER A 85 4.10 -2.18 7.08
CA SER A 85 4.48 -1.90 5.70
C SER A 85 4.10 -3.01 4.71
N THR A 86 3.84 -4.24 5.19
CA THR A 86 3.39 -5.34 4.33
C THR A 86 2.04 -5.04 3.68
N ILE A 87 1.15 -4.33 4.37
CA ILE A 87 -0.17 -3.95 3.83
C ILE A 87 0.02 -3.02 2.64
N VAL A 88 0.85 -1.98 2.81
CA VAL A 88 1.21 -1.03 1.74
C VAL A 88 1.86 -1.74 0.56
N LEU A 89 2.77 -2.68 0.83
CA LEU A 89 3.44 -3.45 -0.22
C LEU A 89 2.47 -4.34 -1.01
N LEU A 90 1.50 -4.96 -0.34
CA LEU A 90 0.48 -5.77 -0.99
C LEU A 90 -0.47 -4.92 -1.84
N GLU A 91 -0.89 -3.74 -1.36
CA GLU A 91 -1.64 -2.77 -2.17
C GLU A 91 -0.83 -2.29 -3.39
N LEU A 92 0.47 -2.03 -3.20
CA LEU A 92 1.36 -1.65 -4.29
C LEU A 92 1.48 -2.76 -5.32
N LEU A 93 1.55 -4.02 -4.90
CA LEU A 93 1.53 -5.18 -5.80
C LEU A 93 0.14 -5.40 -6.44
N GLU A 94 -0.93 -4.96 -5.79
CA GLU A 94 -2.28 -4.91 -6.35
C GLU A 94 -2.40 -3.85 -7.46
N LYS A 95 -1.68 -2.73 -7.35
CA LYS A 95 -1.66 -1.69 -8.40
C LYS A 95 -0.61 -1.97 -9.49
N LYS A 96 0.57 -2.47 -9.10
CA LYS A 96 1.76 -2.64 -9.96
C LYS A 96 2.40 -4.02 -9.74
N PRO A 97 1.83 -5.11 -10.29
CA PRO A 97 2.27 -6.48 -10.02
C PRO A 97 3.68 -6.82 -10.53
N TYR A 98 4.28 -5.97 -11.37
CA TYR A 98 5.62 -6.20 -11.93
C TYR A 98 6.75 -5.58 -11.10
N ILE A 99 6.46 -4.72 -10.11
CA ILE A 99 7.46 -3.87 -9.45
C ILE A 99 8.56 -4.67 -8.73
N LEU A 100 8.24 -5.88 -8.25
CA LEU A 100 9.19 -6.78 -7.58
C LEU A 100 9.76 -7.89 -8.47
N ARG A 101 9.52 -7.88 -9.79
CA ARG A 101 10.03 -8.94 -10.69
C ARG A 101 11.55 -9.08 -10.66
N HIS A 102 12.27 -8.00 -10.38
CA HIS A 102 13.72 -7.98 -10.20
C HIS A 102 14.21 -8.92 -9.07
N ARG A 103 13.32 -9.36 -8.16
CA ARG A 103 13.66 -10.31 -7.09
C ARG A 103 13.60 -11.78 -7.51
N ILE A 104 13.02 -12.09 -8.67
CA ILE A 104 12.94 -13.45 -9.21
C ILE A 104 14.02 -13.68 -10.28
N ASN A 105 14.27 -12.67 -11.12
CA ASN A 105 15.26 -12.77 -12.19
C ASN A 105 16.66 -12.46 -11.64
N LYS A 106 17.46 -13.50 -11.44
CA LYS A 106 18.90 -13.42 -11.21
C LYS A 106 19.60 -14.34 -12.18
#